data_AF-A0A8H3MCV6-F1
#
_entry.id   AF-A0A8H3MCV6-F1
#
_cell.length_a   1.000
_cell.length_b   1.000
_cell.length_c   1.000
_cell.angle_alpha   90.00
_cell.angle_beta   90.00
_cell.angle_gamma   90.00
#
_symmetry.space_group_name_H-M   'P 1'
#
loop_
_entity.id
_entity.type
_entity.pdbx_description
1 polymer ?
#
loop_
_entity_poly.entity_id
_entity_poly.type
_entity_poly.pdbx_seq_one_letter_code
_entity_poly.pdbx_strand_id
1 'polypeptide(L)'
;MEIDLCFVMDCTSSMGGHIKGVKNSIKRVVEYMANMRPTIIVRVAFCGYRDHCDEPNRLQIFDFTNSCDDFINYLSDVSATGGGDAPEDVLGGLDAAVTRITWRNPTRVLLHIGDCPPHGRRFTGLLDDYPDGDPNGLTAEQVLREMRSAAIYYFFGKITEYTETMTEVFQSIIGEYPVFDIKDTPDPEGLVEKFFDAACSAINTAITLNILLKIRIWIIEIVPKEKKLSIINISTVFKKKYFFRPKNCISGKIILHQTLNGKGAKNSIKRVFDFTNSCDEFKNRVSGVSATGGGDSPEDVLGGLNAAVTSMTWRNDTRVLLHIGDYPPHGRRFNNTDDDYPNGDPNGLTAEQVLGKMRSAGIHYFFGRITQCTETMISVFKSIIGEFSVFDFKSTPDPEGLVEKFFDATCSAINTAITLRE
;
A
#
# COMPACT_ATOMS: atom_id res chain seq x y z
N MET A 1 13.79 10.01 -0.39
CA MET A 1 12.37 10.33 -0.72
C MET A 1 11.85 11.40 0.21
N GLU A 2 11.02 12.31 -0.26
CA GLU A 2 10.56 13.47 0.51
C GLU A 2 9.06 13.38 0.82
N ILE A 3 8.69 13.58 2.09
CA ILE A 3 7.34 13.42 2.60
C ILE A 3 6.95 14.65 3.43
N ASP A 4 5.72 15.10 3.24
CA ASP A 4 5.04 16.07 4.10
C ASP A 4 4.00 15.33 4.95
N LEU A 5 4.15 15.40 6.27
CA LEU A 5 3.25 14.79 7.24
C LEU A 5 2.60 15.88 8.12
N CYS A 6 1.30 16.11 7.95
CA CYS A 6 0.53 17.05 8.75
C CYS A 6 -0.35 16.32 9.75
N PHE A 7 -0.33 16.77 11.01
CA PHE A 7 -1.29 16.33 12.02
C PHE A 7 -2.39 17.38 12.15
N VAL A 8 -3.65 16.97 12.03
CA VAL A 8 -4.81 17.80 12.35
C VAL A 8 -5.42 17.25 13.63
N MET A 9 -5.62 18.08 14.66
CA MET A 9 -6.00 17.58 15.96
C MET A 9 -7.07 18.44 16.62
N ASP A 10 -8.10 17.78 17.12
CA ASP A 10 -9.05 18.36 18.06
C ASP A 10 -8.33 18.81 19.34
N CYS A 11 -8.50 20.07 19.70
CA CYS A 11 -7.88 20.69 20.87
C CYS A 11 -8.92 21.25 21.86
N THR A 12 -10.16 20.77 21.81
CA THR A 12 -11.26 21.22 22.69
C THR A 12 -11.15 20.56 24.06
N SER A 13 -11.98 20.96 25.02
CA SER A 13 -11.89 20.43 26.39
C SER A 13 -12.27 18.94 26.49
N SER A 14 -13.08 18.40 25.58
CA SER A 14 -13.45 16.98 25.53
C SER A 14 -12.22 16.07 25.39
N MET A 15 -11.21 16.56 24.65
CA MET A 15 -9.93 15.89 24.45
C MET A 15 -9.04 15.82 25.70
N GLY A 16 -9.43 16.41 26.84
CA GLY A 16 -8.59 16.50 28.04
C GLY A 16 -8.01 15.16 28.53
N GLY A 17 -8.80 14.08 28.48
CA GLY A 17 -8.34 12.73 28.84
C GLY A 17 -7.43 12.07 27.79
N HIS A 18 -7.45 12.56 26.55
CA HIS A 18 -6.84 11.92 25.40
C HIS A 18 -5.58 12.65 24.90
N ILE A 19 -5.53 13.98 25.04
CA ILE A 19 -4.54 14.84 24.38
C ILE A 19 -3.10 14.49 24.73
N LYS A 20 -2.82 14.11 25.99
CA LYS A 20 -1.48 13.68 26.41
C LYS A 20 -1.06 12.39 25.69
N GLY A 21 -1.97 11.43 25.57
CA GLY A 21 -1.73 10.18 24.84
C GLY A 21 -1.46 10.45 23.36
N VAL A 22 -2.32 11.24 22.72
CA VAL A 22 -2.18 11.63 21.30
C VAL A 22 -0.86 12.34 21.04
N LYS A 23 -0.47 13.31 21.88
CA LYS A 23 0.81 14.02 21.77
C LYS A 23 2.02 13.07 21.88
N ASN A 24 1.97 12.11 22.79
CA ASN A 24 3.02 11.08 22.92
C ASN A 24 3.09 10.19 21.67
N SER A 25 1.95 9.83 21.07
CA SER A 25 1.90 9.06 19.83
C SER A 25 2.52 9.80 18.67
N ILE A 26 2.13 11.07 18.49
CA ILE A 26 2.67 11.95 17.46
C ILE A 26 4.19 12.05 17.62
N LYS A 27 4.69 12.28 18.85
CA LYS A 27 6.12 12.33 19.13
C LYS A 27 6.84 11.06 18.66
N ARG A 28 6.35 9.88 19.03
CA ARG A 28 6.95 8.59 18.60
C ARG A 28 6.94 8.40 17.08
N VAL A 29 5.86 8.78 16.40
CA VAL A 29 5.79 8.75 14.94
C VAL A 29 6.87 9.65 14.33
N VAL A 30 7.01 10.89 14.80
CA VAL A 30 8.00 11.82 14.26
C VAL A 30 9.43 11.34 14.52
N GLU A 31 9.74 10.86 15.72
CA GLU A 31 11.07 10.32 16.08
C GLU A 31 11.44 9.10 15.22
N TYR A 32 10.49 8.17 15.03
CA TYR A 32 10.69 7.01 14.18
C TYR A 32 10.97 7.40 12.73
N MET A 33 10.18 8.33 12.18
CA MET A 33 10.38 8.81 10.83
C MET A 33 11.71 9.56 10.66
N ALA A 34 12.17 10.28 11.69
CA ALA A 34 13.47 10.93 11.68
C ALA A 34 14.64 9.91 11.61
N ASN A 35 14.49 8.75 12.26
CA ASN A 35 15.47 7.67 12.25
C ASN A 35 15.56 6.92 10.90
N MET A 36 14.64 7.14 9.96
CA MET A 36 14.69 6.57 8.61
C MET A 36 15.56 7.35 7.62
N ARG A 37 16.26 8.41 8.07
CA ARG A 37 17.22 9.15 7.24
C ARG A 37 18.46 8.28 6.90
N PRO A 38 19.08 8.46 5.73
CA PRO A 38 18.76 9.44 4.67
C PRO A 38 17.68 8.98 3.69
N THR A 39 17.19 7.74 3.81
CA THR A 39 16.24 7.13 2.87
C THR A 39 14.93 7.94 2.77
N ILE A 40 14.44 8.46 3.90
CA ILE A 40 13.25 9.28 3.98
C ILE A 40 13.57 10.63 4.65
N ILE A 41 13.18 11.71 3.98
CA ILE A 41 13.24 13.09 4.48
C ILE A 41 11.81 13.52 4.74
N VAL A 42 11.46 13.68 6.02
CA VAL A 42 10.11 14.10 6.43
C VAL A 42 10.13 15.55 6.90
N ARG A 43 9.14 16.32 6.43
CA ARG A 43 8.71 17.57 7.05
C ARG A 43 7.42 17.34 7.81
N VAL A 44 7.32 17.92 8.99
CA VAL A 44 6.16 17.77 9.88
C VAL A 44 5.48 19.11 10.13
N ALA A 45 4.15 19.12 10.11
CA ALA A 45 3.29 20.27 10.37
C ALA A 45 2.14 19.89 11.32
N PHE A 46 1.50 20.90 11.92
CA PHE A 46 0.39 20.71 12.84
C PHE A 46 -0.71 21.75 12.62
N CYS A 47 -1.97 21.33 12.70
CA CYS A 47 -3.14 22.18 12.71
C CYS A 47 -4.09 21.75 13.83
N GLY A 48 -4.13 22.51 14.91
CA GLY A 48 -5.11 22.35 15.97
C GLY A 48 -6.39 23.11 15.65
N TYR A 49 -7.55 22.52 15.91
CA TYR A 49 -8.84 23.21 15.83
C TYR A 49 -9.61 23.09 17.14
N ARG A 50 -10.54 24.04 17.36
CA ARG A 50 -11.53 24.04 18.44
C ARG A 50 -12.92 24.34 17.89
N ASP A 51 -13.76 25.03 18.64
CA ASP A 51 -15.08 25.47 18.17
C ASP A 51 -15.03 26.91 17.63
N HIS A 52 -16.03 27.28 16.82
CA HIS A 52 -16.25 28.63 16.30
C HIS A 52 -16.32 29.71 17.38
N CYS A 53 -16.72 29.37 18.61
CA CYS A 53 -16.80 30.32 19.72
C CYS A 53 -15.44 30.64 20.35
N ASP A 54 -14.37 29.91 20.02
CA ASP A 54 -13.05 29.99 20.68
C ASP A 54 -12.09 31.01 20.08
N GLU A 55 -12.55 31.99 19.31
CA GLU A 55 -11.69 33.04 18.76
C GLU A 55 -10.94 33.81 19.88
N PRO A 56 -9.64 34.10 19.73
CA PRO A 56 -8.79 33.87 18.55
C PRO A 56 -8.07 32.50 18.54
N ASN A 57 -8.34 31.63 19.51
CA ASN A 57 -7.67 30.34 19.69
C ASN A 57 -8.35 29.19 18.93
N ARG A 58 -9.38 29.48 18.14
CA ARG A 58 -10.13 28.53 17.31
C ARG A 58 -9.21 27.66 16.44
N LEU A 59 -8.17 28.25 15.83
CA LEU A 59 -7.21 27.53 14.98
C LEU A 59 -5.77 27.79 15.44
N GLN A 60 -4.95 26.74 15.48
CA GLN A 60 -3.52 26.81 15.82
C GLN A 60 -2.69 26.13 14.74
N ILE A 61 -1.97 26.91 13.93
CA ILE A 61 -1.25 26.41 12.76
C ILE A 61 0.26 26.51 12.99
N PHE A 62 0.94 25.39 12.80
CA PHE A 62 2.39 25.29 12.74
C PHE A 62 2.80 24.69 11.38
N ASP A 63 3.46 25.50 10.56
CA ASP A 63 3.84 25.09 9.20
C ASP A 63 4.98 24.06 9.21
N PHE A 64 5.24 23.47 8.04
CA PHE A 64 6.20 22.40 7.86
C PHE A 64 7.63 22.76 8.29
N THR A 65 8.19 21.96 9.20
CA THR A 65 9.60 22.00 9.59
C THR A 65 10.32 20.68 9.32
N ASN A 66 11.64 20.73 9.11
CA ASN A 66 12.52 19.56 9.08
C ASN A 66 13.12 19.20 10.45
N SER A 67 12.86 20.04 11.47
CA SER A 67 13.38 19.91 12.82
C SER A 67 12.37 19.16 13.70
N CYS A 68 12.73 17.92 14.06
CA CYS A 68 11.96 17.10 14.98
C CYS A 68 11.80 17.80 16.34
N ASP A 69 12.87 18.43 16.82
CA ASP A 69 12.89 19.11 18.12
C ASP A 69 11.97 20.33 18.13
N ASP A 70 12.00 21.19 17.09
CA ASP A 70 11.12 22.36 17.02
C ASP A 70 9.65 21.96 17.02
N PHE A 71 9.32 20.90 16.27
CA PHE A 71 7.97 20.37 16.19
C PHE A 71 7.50 19.78 17.53
N ILE A 72 8.33 18.97 18.20
CA ILE A 72 8.01 18.37 19.50
C ILE A 72 7.86 19.45 20.56
N ASN A 73 8.72 20.47 20.56
CA ASN A 73 8.64 21.59 21.49
C ASN A 73 7.32 22.35 21.29
N TYR A 74 6.96 22.70 20.05
CA TYR A 74 5.67 23.34 19.75
C TYR A 74 4.49 22.47 20.21
N LEU A 75 4.51 21.18 19.87
CA LEU A 75 3.43 20.25 20.24
C LEU A 75 3.28 20.15 21.75
N SER A 76 4.37 20.28 22.52
CA SER A 76 4.35 20.22 23.99
C SER A 76 3.51 21.32 24.65
N ASP A 77 3.34 22.47 23.96
CA ASP A 77 2.54 23.61 24.45
C ASP A 77 1.05 23.51 24.08
N VAL A 78 0.67 22.61 23.16
CA VAL A 78 -0.74 22.40 22.77
C VAL A 78 -1.56 21.81 23.94
N SER A 79 -2.70 22.42 24.25
CA SER A 79 -3.59 22.04 25.34
C SER A 79 -5.06 21.90 24.91
N ALA A 80 -5.78 21.03 25.61
CA ALA A 80 -7.22 20.81 25.45
C ALA A 80 -7.97 21.90 26.23
N THR A 81 -8.54 22.87 25.53
CA THR A 81 -9.25 24.01 26.10
C THR A 81 -10.34 24.49 25.16
N GLY A 82 -11.31 25.24 25.66
CA GLY A 82 -12.39 25.76 24.81
C GLY A 82 -13.41 24.67 24.45
N GLY A 83 -14.07 24.85 23.32
CA GLY A 83 -15.25 24.13 22.88
C GLY A 83 -16.52 24.91 23.18
N GLY A 84 -17.67 24.34 22.83
CA GLY A 84 -18.98 24.91 23.08
C GLY A 84 -20.01 23.82 23.25
N ASP A 85 -20.77 23.58 22.20
CA ASP A 85 -21.57 22.38 22.02
C ASP A 85 -20.72 21.16 21.65
N ALA A 86 -21.35 20.02 21.36
CA ALA A 86 -20.61 18.78 21.16
C ALA A 86 -19.92 18.67 19.79
N PRO A 87 -20.54 19.06 18.65
CA PRO A 87 -19.82 19.20 17.39
C PRO A 87 -18.80 20.34 17.44
N GLU A 88 -17.76 20.27 16.62
CA GLU A 88 -16.62 21.19 16.66
C GLU A 88 -16.29 21.72 15.26
N ASP A 89 -15.37 22.69 15.13
CA ASP A 89 -14.93 23.25 13.83
C ASP A 89 -13.93 22.34 13.08
N VAL A 90 -14.31 21.07 12.90
CA VAL A 90 -13.53 20.07 12.16
C VAL A 90 -13.26 20.53 10.73
N LEU A 91 -14.26 21.13 10.07
CA LEU A 91 -14.10 21.58 8.69
C LEU A 91 -13.13 22.75 8.58
N GLY A 92 -13.17 23.74 9.48
CA GLY A 92 -12.21 24.84 9.50
C GLY A 92 -10.79 24.36 9.81
N GLY A 93 -10.62 23.37 10.68
CA GLY A 93 -9.34 22.71 10.92
C GLY A 93 -8.77 22.03 9.67
N LEU A 94 -9.59 21.23 8.97
CA LEU A 94 -9.18 20.56 7.73
C LEU A 94 -8.93 21.55 6.58
N ASP A 95 -9.75 22.59 6.45
CA ASP A 95 -9.55 23.65 5.45
C ASP A 95 -8.23 24.38 5.69
N ALA A 96 -7.96 24.80 6.93
CA ALA A 96 -6.71 25.46 7.28
C ALA A 96 -5.49 24.56 6.97
N ALA A 97 -5.57 23.27 7.27
CA ALA A 97 -4.51 22.32 6.94
C ALA A 97 -4.29 22.16 5.42
N VAL A 98 -5.34 22.25 4.61
CA VAL A 98 -5.26 22.12 3.16
C VAL A 98 -4.79 23.42 2.49
N THR A 99 -5.28 24.58 2.95
CA THR A 99 -5.13 25.86 2.24
C THR A 99 -4.05 26.78 2.83
N ARG A 100 -3.71 26.64 4.12
CA ARG A 100 -2.78 27.55 4.82
C ARG A 100 -1.41 26.95 5.14
N ILE A 101 -1.29 25.62 5.13
CA ILE A 101 -0.01 24.91 5.34
C ILE A 101 0.75 24.76 4.02
N THR A 102 2.08 24.94 4.05
CA THR A 102 2.91 24.98 2.84
C THR A 102 3.37 23.59 2.37
N TRP A 103 2.45 22.81 1.81
CA TRP A 103 2.75 21.53 1.14
C TRP A 103 3.70 21.72 -0.05
N ARG A 104 4.87 21.06 -0.05
CA ARG A 104 5.88 21.14 -1.13
C ARG A 104 6.32 19.79 -1.65
N ASN A 105 6.24 18.73 -0.83
CA ASN A 105 6.73 17.41 -1.20
C ASN A 105 5.68 16.62 -2.00
N PRO A 106 6.11 15.63 -2.80
CA PRO A 106 5.21 14.85 -3.66
C PRO A 106 4.37 13.82 -2.90
N THR A 107 4.82 13.39 -1.70
CA THR A 107 4.06 12.53 -0.80
C THR A 107 3.50 13.37 0.32
N ARG A 108 2.17 13.50 0.40
CA ARG A 108 1.47 14.40 1.33
C ARG A 108 0.48 13.60 2.17
N VAL A 109 0.69 13.54 3.47
CA VAL A 109 -0.12 12.75 4.40
C VAL A 109 -0.72 13.68 5.44
N LEU A 110 -2.03 13.59 5.65
CA LEU A 110 -2.76 14.29 6.68
C LEU A 110 -3.39 13.26 7.64
N LEU A 111 -2.94 13.27 8.89
CA LEU A 111 -3.48 12.45 9.96
C LEU A 111 -4.38 13.32 10.84
N HIS A 112 -5.69 13.13 10.74
CA HIS A 112 -6.68 13.83 11.54
C HIS A 112 -7.03 13.01 12.78
N ILE A 113 -7.03 13.62 13.97
CA ILE A 113 -7.40 12.99 15.24
C ILE A 113 -8.47 13.85 15.92
N GLY A 114 -9.59 13.25 16.29
CA GLY A 114 -10.66 13.96 16.99
C GLY A 114 -11.66 13.05 17.67
N ASP A 115 -12.39 13.60 18.64
CA ASP A 115 -13.39 12.90 19.43
C ASP A 115 -14.82 13.31 19.11
N CYS A 116 -15.02 14.43 18.40
CA CYS A 116 -16.33 14.94 18.00
C CYS A 116 -16.44 15.25 16.49
N PRO A 117 -17.66 15.21 15.90
CA PRO A 117 -17.91 15.47 14.48
C PRO A 117 -17.97 16.98 14.15
N PRO A 118 -17.95 17.38 12.87
CA PRO A 118 -18.25 18.75 12.46
C PRO A 118 -19.71 19.14 12.74
N HIS A 119 -19.96 20.44 12.88
CA HIS A 119 -21.31 21.01 12.89
C HIS A 119 -22.13 20.63 11.65
N GLY A 120 -23.43 20.47 11.88
CA GLY A 120 -24.46 20.15 10.91
C GLY A 120 -25.13 18.81 11.19
N ARG A 121 -26.46 18.80 11.18
CA ARG A 121 -27.32 17.59 11.38
C ARG A 121 -27.01 16.43 10.43
N ARG A 122 -26.31 16.71 9.33
CA ARG A 122 -25.86 15.69 8.38
C ARG A 122 -24.77 14.80 8.96
N PHE A 123 -23.96 15.30 9.89
CA PHE A 123 -22.79 14.59 10.41
C PHE A 123 -23.04 13.95 11.78
N THR A 124 -24.13 14.31 12.46
CA THR A 124 -24.40 13.84 13.82
C THR A 124 -25.84 14.11 14.26
N GLY A 125 -26.30 13.35 15.26
CA GLY A 125 -27.56 13.57 15.98
C GLY A 125 -27.38 14.24 17.36
N LEU A 126 -26.17 14.69 17.69
CA LEU A 126 -25.88 15.42 18.92
C LEU A 126 -26.54 16.80 18.95
N LEU A 127 -26.61 17.41 20.14
CA LEU A 127 -27.01 18.81 20.28
C LEU A 127 -25.95 19.69 19.60
N ASP A 128 -26.42 20.59 18.74
CA ASP A 128 -25.59 21.37 17.82
C ASP A 128 -26.10 22.81 17.78
N ASP A 129 -25.24 23.77 18.09
CA ASP A 129 -25.52 25.22 18.03
C ASP A 129 -25.53 25.73 16.59
N TYR A 130 -24.94 24.96 15.65
CA TYR A 130 -24.89 25.24 14.22
C TYR A 130 -25.49 24.08 13.39
N PRO A 131 -26.78 23.74 13.60
CA PRO A 131 -27.40 22.54 13.02
C PRO A 131 -27.48 22.54 11.49
N ASP A 132 -27.38 23.70 10.86
CA ASP A 132 -27.39 23.88 9.41
C ASP A 132 -25.98 23.79 8.78
N GLY A 133 -24.94 23.54 9.58
CA GLY A 133 -23.55 23.40 9.16
C GLY A 133 -22.67 24.58 9.59
N ASP A 134 -21.45 24.64 9.06
CA ASP A 134 -20.46 25.68 9.37
C ASP A 134 -21.05 27.10 9.17
N PRO A 135 -20.96 27.99 10.18
CA PRO A 135 -21.55 29.33 10.15
C PRO A 135 -20.89 30.28 9.14
N ASN A 136 -19.69 29.95 8.64
CA ASN A 136 -18.98 30.70 7.60
C ASN A 136 -19.25 30.16 6.20
N GLY A 137 -20.11 29.14 6.07
CA GLY A 137 -20.53 28.55 4.80
C GLY A 137 -19.56 27.52 4.22
N LEU A 138 -18.59 27.04 5.02
CA LEU A 138 -17.67 26.01 4.60
C LEU A 138 -18.39 24.64 4.49
N THR A 139 -18.16 23.90 3.41
CA THR A 139 -18.81 22.59 3.21
C THR A 139 -17.77 21.47 3.17
N ALA A 140 -18.14 20.29 3.68
CA ALA A 140 -17.31 19.09 3.58
C ALA A 140 -16.95 18.76 2.11
N GLU A 141 -17.87 19.00 1.18
CA GLU A 141 -17.61 18.84 -0.25
C GLU A 141 -16.47 19.73 -0.75
N GLN A 142 -16.41 20.99 -0.34
CA GLN A 142 -15.32 21.90 -0.75
C GLN A 142 -13.99 21.41 -0.18
N VAL A 143 -13.92 21.29 1.15
CA VAL A 143 -12.67 20.96 1.87
C VAL A 143 -12.09 19.64 1.41
N LEU A 144 -12.91 18.58 1.38
CA LEU A 144 -12.44 17.24 1.07
C LEU A 144 -12.10 17.09 -0.43
N ARG A 145 -12.80 17.79 -1.34
CA ARG A 145 -12.42 17.80 -2.77
C ARG A 145 -11.14 18.57 -3.01
N GLU A 146 -10.89 19.65 -2.27
CA GLU A 146 -9.66 20.42 -2.36
C GLU A 146 -8.48 19.59 -1.83
N MET A 147 -8.64 18.93 -0.68
CA MET A 147 -7.69 17.96 -0.14
C MET A 147 -7.31 16.89 -1.15
N ARG A 148 -8.32 16.29 -1.80
CA ARG A 148 -8.10 15.28 -2.85
C ARG A 148 -7.38 15.87 -4.07
N SER A 149 -7.72 17.09 -4.48
CA SER A 149 -7.09 17.78 -5.62
C SER A 149 -5.63 18.14 -5.34
N ALA A 150 -5.31 18.44 -4.07
CA ALA A 150 -3.95 18.62 -3.58
C ALA A 150 -3.17 17.30 -3.42
N ALA A 151 -3.78 16.15 -3.76
CA ALA A 151 -3.21 14.81 -3.62
C ALA A 151 -2.73 14.51 -2.19
N ILE A 152 -3.50 14.98 -1.19
CA ILE A 152 -3.25 14.71 0.22
C ILE A 152 -3.95 13.41 0.59
N TYR A 153 -3.18 12.47 1.16
CA TYR A 153 -3.71 11.22 1.71
C TYR A 153 -4.28 11.48 3.10
N TYR A 154 -5.59 11.30 3.24
CA TYR A 154 -6.33 11.54 4.47
C TYR A 154 -6.50 10.27 5.30
N PHE A 155 -6.32 10.39 6.61
CA PHE A 155 -6.50 9.32 7.58
C PHE A 155 -7.17 9.89 8.83
N PHE A 156 -8.02 9.10 9.48
CA PHE A 156 -8.74 9.55 10.66
C PHE A 156 -8.52 8.63 11.87
N GLY A 157 -8.01 9.20 12.95
CA GLY A 157 -7.92 8.61 14.27
C GLY A 157 -9.18 8.92 15.07
N LYS A 158 -10.10 7.97 15.11
CA LYS A 158 -11.40 8.05 15.78
C LYS A 158 -11.25 7.79 17.28
N ILE A 159 -11.53 8.79 18.12
CA ILE A 159 -11.49 8.62 19.58
C ILE A 159 -12.85 8.19 20.15
N THR A 160 -13.97 8.56 19.52
CA THR A 160 -15.32 8.15 19.98
C THR A 160 -16.22 7.73 18.83
N GLU A 161 -17.30 7.01 19.15
CA GLU A 161 -18.37 6.68 18.21
C GLU A 161 -19.14 7.90 17.67
N TYR A 162 -19.01 9.09 18.27
CA TYR A 162 -19.71 10.31 17.82
C TYR A 162 -19.33 10.74 16.40
N THR A 163 -18.22 10.22 15.87
CA THR A 163 -17.67 10.55 14.55
C THR A 163 -18.02 9.51 13.48
N GLU A 164 -18.87 8.53 13.78
CA GLU A 164 -19.26 7.49 12.82
C GLU A 164 -20.02 8.05 11.62
N THR A 165 -21.08 8.83 11.87
CA THR A 165 -21.87 9.45 10.79
C THR A 165 -21.02 10.45 9.99
N MET A 166 -20.14 11.23 10.63
CA MET A 166 -19.14 12.05 9.94
C MET A 166 -18.30 11.20 8.97
N THR A 167 -17.82 10.06 9.46
CA THR A 167 -16.95 9.18 8.67
C THR A 167 -17.66 8.64 7.44
N GLU A 168 -18.89 8.15 7.60
CA GLU A 168 -19.72 7.68 6.47
C GLU A 168 -19.94 8.79 5.43
N VAL A 169 -20.26 10.00 5.89
CA VAL A 169 -20.48 11.15 5.02
C VAL A 169 -19.19 11.53 4.29
N PHE A 170 -18.05 11.61 4.98
CA PHE A 170 -16.77 11.97 4.37
C PHE A 170 -16.35 10.91 3.33
N GLN A 171 -16.52 9.62 3.65
CA GLN A 171 -16.23 8.52 2.72
C GLN A 171 -17.10 8.58 1.47
N SER A 172 -18.36 9.02 1.59
CA SER A 172 -19.23 9.25 0.42
C SER A 172 -18.73 10.37 -0.51
N ILE A 173 -17.94 11.33 0.01
CA ILE A 173 -17.46 12.51 -0.73
C ILE A 173 -16.11 12.25 -1.38
N ILE A 174 -15.13 11.75 -0.61
CA ILE A 174 -13.75 11.55 -1.08
C ILE A 174 -13.41 10.11 -1.46
N GLY A 175 -14.29 9.16 -1.16
CA GLY A 175 -14.01 7.74 -1.22
C GLY A 175 -13.55 7.21 0.13
N GLU A 176 -13.44 5.88 0.24
CA GLU A 176 -12.96 5.24 1.45
C GLU A 176 -11.55 5.72 1.82
N TYR A 177 -11.35 5.97 3.11
CA TYR A 177 -10.06 6.30 3.71
C TYR A 177 -9.94 5.53 5.03
N PRO A 178 -8.72 5.26 5.50
CA PRO A 178 -8.54 4.48 6.72
C PRO A 178 -8.96 5.25 7.97
N VAL A 179 -9.71 4.54 8.81
CA VAL A 179 -10.21 5.02 10.11
C VAL A 179 -9.65 4.08 11.17
N PHE A 180 -9.08 4.66 12.21
CA PHE A 180 -8.43 3.92 13.29
C PHE A 180 -9.15 4.20 14.60
N ASP A 181 -9.75 3.18 15.21
CA ASP A 181 -10.37 3.31 16.52
C ASP A 181 -9.29 3.40 17.62
N ILE A 182 -9.21 4.58 18.23
CA ILE A 182 -8.26 4.95 19.28
C ILE A 182 -8.80 4.62 20.69
N LYS A 183 -10.13 4.48 20.85
CA LYS A 183 -10.83 4.30 22.14
C LYS A 183 -10.57 2.96 22.84
N ASP A 184 -10.11 1.95 22.11
CA ASP A 184 -10.11 0.56 22.57
C ASP A 184 -8.93 0.15 23.47
N THR A 185 -8.19 1.11 24.03
CA THR A 185 -7.07 0.78 24.92
C THR A 185 -7.17 1.58 26.23
N PRO A 186 -7.36 0.91 27.38
CA PRO A 186 -7.37 1.56 28.70
C PRO A 186 -6.01 2.15 29.10
N ASP A 187 -4.97 1.92 28.29
CA ASP A 187 -3.60 2.35 28.49
C ASP A 187 -3.12 3.26 27.33
N PRO A 188 -2.53 4.43 27.64
CA PRO A 188 -1.85 5.28 26.67
C PRO A 188 -0.82 4.57 25.78
N GLU A 189 -0.16 3.49 26.21
CA GLU A 189 0.83 2.80 25.36
C GLU A 189 0.18 2.02 24.20
N GLY A 190 -0.97 1.37 24.43
CA GLY A 190 -1.71 0.70 23.35
C GLY A 190 -2.28 1.67 22.30
N LEU A 191 -2.67 2.86 22.74
CA LEU A 191 -3.10 3.97 21.88
C LEU A 191 -1.96 4.45 20.98
N VAL A 192 -0.76 4.48 21.53
CA VAL A 192 0.45 4.86 20.82
C VAL A 192 0.82 3.84 19.76
N GLU A 193 0.74 2.54 20.05
CA GLU A 193 1.07 1.50 19.06
C GLU A 193 0.09 1.48 17.88
N LYS A 194 -1.22 1.52 18.13
CA LYS A 194 -2.23 1.53 17.04
C LYS A 194 -2.07 2.74 16.13
N PHE A 195 -1.88 3.93 16.70
CA PHE A 195 -1.68 5.14 15.93
C PHE A 195 -0.34 5.12 15.18
N PHE A 196 0.69 4.56 15.80
CA PHE A 196 2.00 4.39 15.18
C PHE A 196 1.94 3.47 13.95
N ASP A 197 1.30 2.31 14.09
CA ASP A 197 1.13 1.35 12.99
C ASP A 197 0.28 1.93 11.86
N ALA A 198 -0.78 2.66 12.22
CA ALA A 198 -1.63 3.40 11.29
C ALA A 198 -0.84 4.44 10.49
N ALA A 199 -0.06 5.28 11.16
CA ALA A 199 0.78 6.29 10.54
C ALA A 199 1.88 5.66 9.66
N CYS A 200 2.51 4.58 10.12
CA CYS A 200 3.50 3.86 9.33
C CYS A 200 2.89 3.21 8.09
N SER A 201 1.70 2.61 8.21
CA SER A 201 0.94 2.03 7.10
C SER A 201 0.53 3.10 6.09
N ALA A 202 0.03 4.24 6.57
CA ALA A 202 -0.32 5.41 5.76
C ALA A 202 0.86 5.91 4.94
N ILE A 203 2.00 6.08 5.60
CA ILE A 203 3.24 6.55 5.00
C ILE A 203 3.77 5.50 4.02
N ASN A 204 3.88 4.23 4.41
CA ASN A 204 4.29 3.14 3.51
C ASN A 204 3.37 3.03 2.30
N THR A 205 2.06 3.23 2.46
CA THR A 205 1.11 3.26 1.35
C THR A 205 1.37 4.46 0.43
N ALA A 206 1.57 5.66 0.99
CA ALA A 206 1.81 6.87 0.21
C ALA A 206 3.17 6.82 -0.52
N ILE A 207 4.20 6.30 0.15
CA ILE A 207 5.51 5.96 -0.42
C ILE A 207 5.34 4.95 -1.55
N THR A 208 4.65 3.84 -1.28
CA THR A 208 4.44 2.78 -2.25
C THR A 208 3.67 3.31 -3.44
N LEU A 209 2.63 4.12 -3.25
CA LEU A 209 1.88 4.78 -4.31
C LEU A 209 2.74 5.79 -5.10
N ASN A 210 3.61 6.55 -4.45
CA ASN A 210 4.53 7.49 -5.13
C ASN A 210 5.60 6.75 -5.93
N ILE A 211 6.17 5.68 -5.36
CA ILE A 211 7.10 4.77 -6.02
C ILE A 211 6.37 4.05 -7.17
N LEU A 212 5.16 3.52 -6.97
CA LEU A 212 4.27 2.90 -7.97
C LEU A 212 3.89 3.84 -9.11
N LEU A 213 3.68 5.13 -8.80
CA LEU A 213 3.40 6.17 -9.79
C LEU A 213 4.63 6.49 -10.64
N LYS A 214 5.84 6.31 -10.07
CA LYS A 214 7.13 6.52 -10.74
C LYS A 214 7.69 5.23 -11.37
N ILE A 215 7.25 4.06 -10.90
CA ILE A 215 7.79 2.75 -11.24
C ILE A 215 6.65 1.80 -11.61
N ARG A 216 6.72 1.33 -12.85
CA ARG A 216 5.81 0.31 -13.37
C ARG A 216 6.21 -1.04 -12.75
N ILE A 217 5.30 -1.68 -12.03
CA ILE A 217 5.49 -2.99 -11.36
C ILE A 217 5.07 -4.16 -12.26
N TRP A 218 5.71 -5.32 -12.08
CA TRP A 218 5.51 -6.53 -12.88
C TRP A 218 5.41 -7.77 -12.00
N ILE A 219 4.38 -8.59 -12.23
CA ILE A 219 4.09 -9.84 -11.52
C ILE A 219 4.01 -10.96 -12.57
N ILE A 220 4.60 -12.13 -12.31
CA ILE A 220 4.40 -13.38 -13.07
C ILE A 220 3.82 -14.42 -12.11
N GLU A 221 2.65 -14.95 -12.46
CA GLU A 221 2.00 -16.05 -11.74
C GLU A 221 2.07 -17.32 -12.60
N ILE A 222 2.59 -18.41 -12.03
CA ILE A 222 2.49 -19.78 -12.55
C ILE A 222 1.50 -20.51 -11.62
N VAL A 223 0.42 -21.06 -12.19
CA VAL A 223 -0.72 -21.54 -11.42
C VAL A 223 -0.64 -23.06 -11.14
N PRO A 224 -0.79 -23.51 -9.87
CA PRO A 224 -0.74 -24.92 -9.44
C PRO A 224 -1.76 -25.88 -10.06
N LYS A 225 -1.40 -27.18 -10.10
CA LYS A 225 -2.22 -28.25 -10.69
C LYS A 225 -3.35 -28.81 -9.84
N GLU A 226 -3.24 -29.04 -8.53
CA GLU A 226 -4.34 -29.66 -7.76
C GLU A 226 -4.42 -29.25 -6.28
N LYS A 227 -5.34 -28.33 -6.00
CA LYS A 227 -6.34 -28.31 -4.92
C LYS A 227 -6.97 -26.92 -4.97
N LYS A 228 -8.28 -26.82 -4.69
CA LYS A 228 -9.07 -25.58 -4.72
C LYS A 228 -8.49 -24.45 -3.83
N LEU A 229 -7.38 -23.82 -4.25
CA LEU A 229 -7.14 -22.39 -4.07
C LEU A 229 -7.81 -21.76 -5.27
N SER A 230 -9.14 -21.74 -5.21
CA SER A 230 -9.98 -21.00 -6.15
C SER A 230 -9.39 -19.61 -6.29
N ILE A 231 -8.79 -19.35 -7.45
CA ILE A 231 -8.53 -18.05 -8.07
C ILE A 231 -8.94 -16.96 -7.09
N ILE A 232 -8.04 -16.61 -6.16
CA ILE A 232 -8.31 -15.52 -5.24
C ILE A 232 -8.54 -14.35 -6.18
N ASN A 233 -9.76 -13.82 -6.14
CA ASN A 233 -10.18 -12.77 -7.03
C ASN A 233 -9.31 -11.56 -6.72
N ILE A 234 -8.17 -11.44 -7.41
CA ILE A 234 -7.19 -10.36 -7.22
C ILE A 234 -7.90 -9.00 -7.39
N SER A 235 -8.98 -8.96 -8.18
CA SER A 235 -9.86 -7.78 -8.28
C SER A 235 -10.63 -7.47 -6.99
N THR A 236 -11.03 -8.48 -6.21
CA THR A 236 -11.63 -8.32 -4.86
C THR A 236 -10.59 -7.95 -3.81
N VAL A 237 -9.35 -8.42 -3.99
CA VAL A 237 -8.19 -8.12 -3.14
C VAL A 237 -7.77 -6.66 -3.23
N PHE A 238 -7.64 -6.11 -4.44
CA PHE A 238 -7.43 -4.66 -4.63
C PHE A 238 -8.63 -3.82 -4.15
N LYS A 239 -9.84 -4.40 -4.13
CA LYS A 239 -11.06 -3.74 -3.64
C LYS A 239 -11.18 -3.71 -2.12
N LYS A 240 -10.47 -4.53 -1.33
CA LYS A 240 -10.77 -4.66 0.11
C LYS A 240 -9.79 -3.96 1.06
N LYS A 241 -8.56 -3.65 0.62
CA LYS A 241 -7.51 -3.10 1.50
C LYS A 241 -6.82 -1.83 0.96
N TYR A 242 -7.01 -1.48 -0.32
CA TYR A 242 -6.37 -0.32 -0.95
C TYR A 242 -7.35 0.46 -1.84
N PHE A 243 -8.28 1.16 -1.21
CA PHE A 243 -9.16 2.11 -1.88
C PHE A 243 -8.42 3.42 -2.16
N PHE A 244 -7.71 3.46 -3.28
CA PHE A 244 -7.41 4.73 -3.94
C PHE A 244 -7.73 4.57 -5.43
N ARG A 245 -8.70 5.34 -5.92
CA ARG A 245 -8.91 5.61 -7.35
C ARG A 245 -8.29 6.98 -7.71
N PRO A 246 -6.97 7.11 -7.90
CA PRO A 246 -6.46 8.16 -8.76
C PRO A 246 -6.91 7.81 -10.17
N LYS A 247 -7.48 8.78 -10.90
CA LYS A 247 -7.76 8.64 -12.33
C LYS A 247 -6.50 8.31 -13.17
N ASN A 248 -5.31 8.26 -12.56
CA ASN A 248 -4.01 8.07 -13.18
C ASN A 248 -3.08 7.06 -12.46
N CYS A 249 -3.58 5.94 -11.93
CA CYS A 249 -2.73 4.95 -11.25
C CYS A 249 -2.69 3.56 -11.92
N ILE A 250 -1.47 3.02 -11.94
CA ILE A 250 -1.03 1.64 -12.26
C ILE A 250 -1.04 1.27 -13.74
N SER A 251 0.15 1.35 -14.33
CA SER A 251 0.53 0.54 -15.49
C SER A 251 1.25 -0.72 -14.99
N GLY A 252 0.55 -1.84 -14.88
CA GLY A 252 1.13 -3.14 -14.55
C GLY A 252 0.84 -4.15 -15.67
N LYS A 253 1.65 -5.20 -15.79
CA LYS A 253 1.36 -6.35 -16.67
C LYS A 253 1.73 -7.64 -15.99
N ILE A 254 1.05 -8.69 -16.44
CA ILE A 254 1.27 -10.06 -16.01
C ILE A 254 1.65 -10.90 -17.21
N ILE A 255 2.66 -11.75 -17.05
CA ILE A 255 2.81 -12.92 -17.91
C ILE A 255 2.14 -14.07 -17.19
N LEU A 256 1.16 -14.66 -17.84
CA LEU A 256 0.46 -15.82 -17.31
C LEU A 256 0.88 -16.99 -18.17
N HIS A 257 1.76 -17.81 -17.60
CA HIS A 257 2.13 -19.07 -18.22
C HIS A 257 1.01 -20.07 -17.89
N GLN A 258 0.32 -20.52 -18.93
CA GLN A 258 -0.76 -21.49 -18.85
C GLN A 258 -0.32 -22.70 -19.68
N THR A 259 0.00 -23.82 -19.03
CA THR A 259 0.29 -25.07 -19.73
C THR A 259 -1.02 -25.72 -20.19
N LEU A 260 -1.65 -25.19 -21.25
CA LEU A 260 -2.80 -25.86 -21.88
C LEU A 260 -2.30 -27.11 -22.62
N ASN A 261 -2.26 -28.26 -21.95
CA ASN A 261 -2.67 -29.59 -22.42
C ASN A 261 -1.99 -30.73 -21.65
N GLY A 262 -2.70 -31.87 -21.57
CA GLY A 262 -2.22 -33.12 -21.00
C GLY A 262 -1.13 -33.80 -21.84
N LYS A 263 -0.62 -34.92 -21.30
CA LYS A 263 0.56 -35.68 -21.77
C LYS A 263 0.78 -35.65 -23.30
N GLY A 264 1.97 -35.21 -23.71
CA GLY A 264 2.47 -35.32 -25.09
C GLY A 264 2.23 -34.13 -26.03
N ALA A 265 1.66 -33.01 -25.56
CA ALA A 265 1.45 -31.85 -26.41
C ALA A 265 2.73 -31.01 -26.57
N LYS A 266 3.31 -31.01 -27.79
CA LYS A 266 4.47 -30.18 -28.19
C LYS A 266 4.23 -28.66 -28.20
N ASN A 267 3.02 -28.19 -27.88
CA ASN A 267 2.63 -26.77 -27.98
C ASN A 267 1.92 -26.30 -26.71
N SER A 268 2.67 -25.83 -25.71
CA SER A 268 2.10 -25.06 -24.60
C SER A 268 1.62 -23.69 -25.12
N ILE A 269 0.34 -23.37 -24.90
CA ILE A 269 -0.22 -22.06 -25.29
C ILE A 269 0.15 -21.02 -24.23
N LYS A 270 1.21 -20.26 -24.49
CA LYS A 270 1.67 -19.19 -23.60
C LYS A 270 0.85 -17.92 -23.86
N ARG A 271 0.07 -17.46 -22.88
CA ARG A 271 -0.58 -16.14 -22.95
C ARG A 271 0.35 -15.08 -22.40
N VAL A 272 1.06 -14.42 -23.31
CA VAL A 272 1.89 -13.26 -22.97
C VAL A 272 1.07 -12.00 -23.19
N PHE A 273 0.85 -11.22 -22.13
CA PHE A 273 0.19 -9.93 -22.22
C PHE A 273 1.23 -8.80 -22.14
N ASP A 274 1.37 -8.04 -23.23
CA ASP A 274 2.33 -6.94 -23.31
C ASP A 274 1.80 -5.65 -22.65
N PHE A 275 2.56 -4.55 -22.79
CA PHE A 275 2.56 -3.42 -21.89
C PHE A 275 1.26 -2.56 -21.82
N THR A 276 0.35 -2.74 -20.82
CA THR A 276 -0.79 -1.81 -20.51
C THR A 276 -0.59 -0.70 -19.42
N ASN A 277 -1.25 0.46 -19.60
CA ASN A 277 -1.38 1.51 -18.58
C ASN A 277 -2.76 1.57 -17.90
N SER A 278 -3.63 0.59 -18.18
CA SER A 278 -5.00 0.56 -17.66
C SER A 278 -5.12 -0.44 -16.51
N CYS A 279 -5.49 0.05 -15.33
CA CYS A 279 -5.90 -0.76 -14.18
C CYS A 279 -6.98 -1.78 -14.55
N ASP A 280 -7.98 -1.36 -15.32
CA ASP A 280 -9.14 -2.19 -15.60
C ASP A 280 -8.81 -3.23 -16.66
N GLU A 281 -7.99 -2.88 -17.65
CA GLU A 281 -7.45 -3.85 -18.60
C GLU A 281 -6.59 -4.89 -17.90
N PHE A 282 -5.74 -4.46 -16.96
CA PHE A 282 -4.97 -5.35 -16.11
C PHE A 282 -5.88 -6.30 -15.33
N LYS A 283 -6.85 -5.78 -14.57
CA LYS A 283 -7.82 -6.60 -13.81
C LYS A 283 -8.53 -7.62 -14.69
N ASN A 284 -9.00 -7.19 -15.87
CA ASN A 284 -9.69 -8.06 -16.80
C ASN A 284 -8.77 -9.20 -17.29
N ARG A 285 -7.52 -8.89 -17.64
CA ARG A 285 -6.52 -9.91 -18.05
C ARG A 285 -6.24 -10.92 -16.94
N VAL A 286 -6.06 -10.47 -15.70
CA VAL A 286 -5.82 -11.35 -14.53
C VAL A 286 -7.04 -12.20 -14.21
N SER A 287 -8.23 -11.59 -14.16
CA SER A 287 -9.48 -12.29 -13.85
C SER A 287 -9.86 -13.35 -14.87
N GLY A 288 -9.36 -13.21 -16.10
CA GLY A 288 -9.56 -14.17 -17.18
C GLY A 288 -8.62 -15.38 -17.13
N VAL A 289 -7.81 -15.52 -16.08
CA VAL A 289 -6.86 -16.64 -15.93
C VAL A 289 -7.35 -17.67 -14.92
N SER A 290 -7.12 -18.93 -15.28
CA SER A 290 -7.53 -20.10 -14.55
C SER A 290 -6.45 -21.18 -14.62
N ALA A 291 -6.20 -21.85 -13.50
CA ALA A 291 -5.36 -23.04 -13.43
C ALA A 291 -5.94 -24.13 -14.33
N THR A 292 -5.20 -24.58 -15.35
CA THR A 292 -5.63 -25.68 -16.22
C THR A 292 -4.43 -26.37 -16.83
N GLY A 293 -4.46 -27.71 -16.89
CA GLY A 293 -3.48 -28.53 -17.62
C GLY A 293 -2.47 -29.24 -16.73
N GLY A 294 -1.32 -29.61 -17.31
CA GLY A 294 -0.25 -30.39 -16.67
C GLY A 294 -0.40 -31.91 -16.82
N GLY A 295 0.70 -32.63 -17.07
CA GLY A 295 0.75 -34.10 -17.21
C GLY A 295 1.31 -34.81 -15.97
N ASP A 296 2.18 -34.12 -15.26
CA ASP A 296 3.01 -34.53 -14.13
C ASP A 296 3.12 -33.38 -13.11
N SER A 297 4.11 -33.41 -12.20
CA SER A 297 4.27 -32.39 -11.13
C SER A 297 5.19 -31.22 -11.52
N PRO A 298 6.32 -31.41 -12.21
CA PRO A 298 7.13 -30.29 -12.68
C PRO A 298 6.42 -29.45 -13.74
N GLU A 299 6.79 -28.17 -13.84
CA GLU A 299 6.09 -27.17 -14.66
C GLU A 299 6.98 -26.62 -15.79
N ASP A 300 6.40 -26.02 -16.83
CA ASP A 300 7.15 -25.33 -17.92
C ASP A 300 7.63 -23.92 -17.48
N VAL A 301 8.37 -23.87 -16.37
CA VAL A 301 8.94 -22.65 -15.77
C VAL A 301 9.90 -21.97 -16.74
N LEU A 302 10.80 -22.73 -17.38
CA LEU A 302 11.79 -22.17 -18.31
C LEU A 302 11.11 -21.58 -19.54
N GLY A 303 10.05 -22.19 -20.05
CA GLY A 303 9.28 -21.64 -21.16
C GLY A 303 8.54 -20.36 -20.80
N GLY A 304 8.02 -20.24 -19.57
CA GLY A 304 7.42 -19.00 -19.06
C GLY A 304 8.44 -17.87 -18.94
N LEU A 305 9.59 -18.15 -18.32
CA LEU A 305 10.67 -17.17 -18.17
C LEU A 305 11.27 -16.77 -19.53
N ASN A 306 11.44 -17.71 -20.46
CA ASN A 306 11.93 -17.39 -21.80
C ASN A 306 10.96 -16.46 -22.54
N ALA A 307 9.65 -16.69 -22.43
CA ALA A 307 8.65 -15.79 -23.01
C ALA A 307 8.70 -14.39 -22.37
N ALA A 308 8.95 -14.31 -21.06
CA ALA A 308 9.18 -13.05 -20.35
C ALA A 308 10.34 -12.25 -20.91
N VAL A 309 11.44 -12.93 -21.15
CA VAL A 309 12.67 -12.26 -21.57
C VAL A 309 12.65 -11.93 -23.07
N THR A 310 11.95 -12.72 -23.89
CA THR A 310 12.03 -12.62 -25.36
C THR A 310 10.83 -11.98 -26.03
N SER A 311 9.62 -12.11 -25.47
CA SER A 311 8.38 -11.66 -26.12
C SER A 311 7.83 -10.35 -25.54
N MET A 312 8.37 -9.88 -24.42
CA MET A 312 7.93 -8.65 -23.76
C MET A 312 8.76 -7.44 -24.16
N THR A 313 8.10 -6.29 -24.28
CA THR A 313 8.77 -5.02 -24.62
C THR A 313 9.33 -4.28 -23.38
N TRP A 314 10.49 -4.69 -22.87
CA TRP A 314 11.16 -4.01 -21.74
C TRP A 314 11.70 -2.63 -22.13
N ARG A 315 11.02 -1.55 -21.71
CA ARG A 315 11.37 -0.15 -22.10
C ARG A 315 12.15 0.65 -21.06
N ASN A 316 12.15 0.23 -19.80
CA ASN A 316 12.71 1.01 -18.70
C ASN A 316 14.08 0.45 -18.26
N ASP A 317 14.87 1.29 -17.58
CA ASP A 317 16.18 0.91 -17.03
C ASP A 317 16.03 -0.11 -15.90
N THR A 318 15.16 0.16 -14.92
CA THR A 318 14.83 -0.79 -13.86
C THR A 318 13.80 -1.79 -14.38
N ARG A 319 14.17 -3.08 -14.36
CA ARG A 319 13.34 -4.19 -14.85
C ARG A 319 13.22 -5.23 -13.76
N VAL A 320 12.00 -5.55 -13.35
CA VAL A 320 11.71 -6.49 -12.26
C VAL A 320 10.89 -7.64 -12.81
N LEU A 321 11.23 -8.86 -12.42
CA LEU A 321 10.47 -10.06 -12.71
C LEU A 321 10.21 -10.78 -11.39
N LEU A 322 8.96 -10.71 -10.90
CA LEU A 322 8.50 -11.50 -9.76
C LEU A 322 7.87 -12.79 -10.28
N HIS A 323 8.54 -13.93 -10.10
CA HIS A 323 8.04 -15.25 -10.47
C HIS A 323 7.44 -15.93 -9.23
N ILE A 324 6.16 -16.28 -9.28
CA ILE A 324 5.50 -17.06 -8.23
C ILE A 324 5.22 -18.47 -8.74
N GLY A 325 5.63 -19.47 -7.96
CA GLY A 325 5.43 -20.87 -8.31
C GLY A 325 5.45 -21.81 -7.11
N ASP A 326 4.82 -22.96 -7.31
CA ASP A 326 4.70 -24.05 -6.36
C ASP A 326 5.54 -25.28 -6.76
N TYR A 327 5.88 -25.45 -8.03
CA TYR A 327 6.72 -26.53 -8.53
C TYR A 327 7.90 -26.04 -9.42
N PRO A 328 9.01 -26.81 -9.47
CA PRO A 328 10.20 -26.48 -10.26
C PRO A 328 10.04 -26.84 -11.76
N PRO A 329 10.97 -26.41 -12.63
CA PRO A 329 11.01 -26.84 -14.03
C PRO A 329 11.27 -28.34 -14.18
N HIS A 330 10.88 -28.86 -15.35
CA HIS A 330 11.30 -30.18 -15.83
C HIS A 330 12.82 -30.36 -15.82
N GLY A 331 13.26 -31.56 -15.47
CA GLY A 331 14.64 -32.01 -15.43
C GLY A 331 15.08 -32.45 -14.04
N ARG A 332 15.75 -33.61 -13.96
CA ARG A 332 16.31 -34.19 -12.71
C ARG A 332 17.28 -33.28 -11.97
N ARG A 333 17.79 -32.25 -12.66
CA ARG A 333 18.64 -31.21 -12.06
C ARG A 333 17.87 -30.33 -11.07
N PHE A 334 16.56 -30.15 -11.26
CA PHE A 334 15.74 -29.24 -10.46
C PHE A 334 14.85 -29.96 -9.46
N ASN A 335 14.57 -31.24 -9.67
CA ASN A 335 13.70 -32.04 -8.82
C ASN A 335 13.99 -33.54 -8.95
N ASN A 336 13.61 -34.33 -7.94
CA ASN A 336 13.69 -35.80 -7.95
C ASN A 336 12.29 -36.44 -7.93
N THR A 337 11.27 -35.73 -8.43
CA THR A 337 9.87 -36.19 -8.45
C THR A 337 9.57 -36.96 -9.73
N ASP A 338 8.36 -37.53 -9.83
CA ASP A 338 7.85 -38.08 -11.09
C ASP A 338 7.73 -36.95 -12.12
N ASP A 339 8.63 -37.00 -13.10
CA ASP A 339 8.83 -36.02 -14.16
C ASP A 339 8.73 -36.74 -15.50
N ASP A 340 7.75 -36.36 -16.32
CA ASP A 340 7.56 -36.88 -17.68
C ASP A 340 8.71 -36.43 -18.62
N TYR A 341 9.48 -35.40 -18.24
CA TYR A 341 10.63 -34.86 -18.97
C TYR A 341 11.90 -34.78 -18.11
N PRO A 342 12.42 -35.92 -17.61
CA PRO A 342 13.51 -35.96 -16.62
C PRO A 342 14.85 -35.45 -17.16
N ASN A 343 15.00 -35.34 -18.48
CA ASN A 343 16.22 -34.82 -19.13
C ASN A 343 16.19 -33.30 -19.35
N GLY A 344 15.12 -32.61 -18.92
CA GLY A 344 14.97 -31.16 -19.04
C GLY A 344 13.81 -30.76 -19.95
N ASP A 345 13.75 -29.46 -20.26
CA ASP A 345 12.69 -28.86 -21.07
C ASP A 345 12.53 -29.54 -22.45
N PRO A 346 11.31 -29.94 -22.85
CA PRO A 346 11.07 -30.66 -24.11
C PRO A 346 11.36 -29.83 -25.37
N ASN A 347 11.44 -28.51 -25.26
CA ASN A 347 11.81 -27.60 -26.36
C ASN A 347 13.31 -27.25 -26.34
N GLY A 348 14.09 -27.87 -25.46
CA GLY A 348 15.54 -27.69 -25.37
C GLY A 348 15.98 -26.40 -24.68
N LEU A 349 15.08 -25.70 -23.96
CA LEU A 349 15.47 -24.54 -23.16
C LEU A 349 16.32 -24.96 -21.96
N THR A 350 17.46 -24.30 -21.76
CA THR A 350 18.25 -24.47 -20.53
C THR A 350 18.11 -23.27 -19.59
N ALA A 351 18.26 -23.50 -18.28
CA ALA A 351 18.24 -22.42 -17.29
C ALA A 351 19.36 -21.41 -17.55
N GLU A 352 20.54 -21.87 -17.97
CA GLU A 352 21.67 -21.00 -18.35
C GLU A 352 21.29 -20.03 -19.47
N GLN A 353 20.61 -20.52 -20.52
CA GLN A 353 20.20 -19.69 -21.64
C GLN A 353 19.15 -18.66 -21.22
N VAL A 354 18.11 -19.10 -20.49
CA VAL A 354 16.98 -18.23 -20.14
C VAL A 354 17.38 -17.20 -19.09
N LEU A 355 18.00 -17.65 -18.00
CA LEU A 355 18.39 -16.76 -16.90
C LEU A 355 19.60 -15.90 -17.28
N GLY A 356 20.49 -16.40 -18.13
CA GLY A 356 21.59 -15.61 -18.70
C GLY A 356 21.08 -14.45 -19.56
N LYS A 357 20.07 -14.68 -20.40
CA LYS A 357 19.40 -13.60 -21.15
C LYS A 357 18.70 -12.61 -20.22
N MET A 358 18.03 -13.09 -19.18
CA MET A 358 17.37 -12.25 -18.17
C MET A 358 18.37 -11.31 -17.49
N ARG A 359 19.50 -11.85 -17.02
CA ARG A 359 20.59 -11.08 -16.40
C ARG A 359 21.21 -10.09 -17.39
N SER A 360 21.48 -10.51 -18.62
CA SER A 360 22.03 -9.63 -19.68
C SER A 360 21.07 -8.49 -20.04
N ALA A 361 19.77 -8.73 -19.91
CA ALA A 361 18.74 -7.72 -20.06
C ALA A 361 18.56 -6.84 -18.82
N GLY A 362 19.39 -6.97 -17.77
CA GLY A 362 19.25 -6.17 -16.54
C GLY A 362 17.93 -6.40 -15.81
N ILE A 363 17.33 -7.58 -15.95
CA ILE A 363 16.08 -7.94 -15.29
C ILE A 363 16.40 -8.54 -13.92
N HIS A 364 15.98 -7.85 -12.86
CA HIS A 364 16.09 -8.31 -11.48
C HIS A 364 15.01 -9.36 -11.21
N TYR A 365 15.44 -10.57 -10.88
CA TYR A 365 14.58 -11.71 -10.63
C TYR A 365 14.26 -11.84 -9.15
N PHE A 366 13.01 -12.16 -8.84
CA PHE A 366 12.50 -12.40 -7.50
C PHE A 366 11.60 -13.62 -7.51
N PHE A 367 11.64 -14.44 -6.46
CA PHE A 367 10.86 -15.68 -6.42
C PHE A 367 9.88 -15.73 -5.25
N GLY A 368 8.60 -15.92 -5.55
CA GLY A 368 7.55 -16.21 -4.58
C GLY A 368 7.35 -17.71 -4.43
N ARG A 369 7.82 -18.26 -3.32
CA ARG A 369 7.75 -19.67 -2.99
C ARG A 369 6.42 -20.04 -2.35
N ILE A 370 5.62 -20.85 -3.03
CA ILE A 370 4.39 -21.43 -2.45
C ILE A 370 4.69 -22.72 -1.69
N THR A 371 5.54 -23.59 -2.25
CA THR A 371 5.90 -24.88 -1.63
C THR A 371 7.41 -25.09 -1.59
N GLN A 372 7.86 -26.05 -0.76
CA GLN A 372 9.27 -26.43 -0.67
C GLN A 372 9.77 -27.25 -1.86
N CYS A 373 8.90 -27.65 -2.80
CA CYS A 373 9.31 -28.40 -4.01
C CYS A 373 10.26 -27.60 -4.90
N THR A 374 10.36 -26.28 -4.70
CA THR A 374 11.16 -25.35 -5.49
C THR A 374 12.57 -25.08 -4.91
N GLU A 375 12.92 -25.64 -3.74
CA GLU A 375 14.22 -25.42 -3.06
C GLU A 375 15.45 -25.70 -3.94
N THR A 376 15.41 -26.83 -4.66
CA THR A 376 16.52 -27.21 -5.55
C THR A 376 16.59 -26.28 -6.77
N MET A 377 15.45 -25.91 -7.35
CA MET A 377 15.39 -24.90 -8.42
C MET A 377 15.98 -23.57 -7.97
N ILE A 378 15.61 -23.07 -6.78
CA ILE A 378 16.12 -21.81 -6.24
C ILE A 378 17.65 -21.87 -6.15
N SER A 379 18.20 -22.95 -5.58
CA SER A 379 19.64 -23.13 -5.45
C SER A 379 20.36 -23.15 -6.80
N VAL A 380 19.79 -23.86 -7.78
CA VAL A 380 20.32 -23.89 -9.15
C VAL A 380 20.25 -22.51 -9.80
N PHE A 381 19.14 -21.78 -9.67
CA PHE A 381 19.00 -20.46 -10.26
C PHE A 381 19.99 -19.47 -9.64
N LYS A 382 20.18 -19.51 -8.31
CA LYS A 382 21.17 -18.66 -7.62
C LYS A 382 22.58 -18.91 -8.13
N SER A 383 22.94 -20.16 -8.44
CA SER A 383 24.24 -20.48 -9.04
C SER A 383 24.47 -19.87 -10.44
N ILE A 384 23.39 -19.51 -11.15
CA ILE A 384 23.45 -18.99 -12.54
C ILE A 384 23.44 -17.45 -12.55
N ILE A 385 22.53 -16.83 -11.80
CA ILE A 385 22.32 -15.37 -11.85
C ILE A 385 22.77 -14.63 -10.58
N GLY A 386 23.30 -15.34 -9.59
CA GLY A 386 23.64 -14.79 -8.29
C GLY A 386 22.46 -14.79 -7.32
N GLU A 387 22.68 -14.22 -6.15
CA GLU A 387 21.64 -14.13 -5.11
C GLU A 387 20.44 -13.31 -5.56
N PHE A 388 19.24 -13.79 -5.19
CA PHE A 388 17.98 -13.09 -5.35
C PHE A 388 17.06 -13.36 -4.16
N SER A 389 16.14 -12.43 -3.91
CA SER A 389 15.21 -12.55 -2.79
C SER A 389 14.13 -13.61 -3.07
N VAL A 390 13.86 -14.41 -2.04
CA VAL A 390 12.81 -15.42 -2.01
C VAL A 390 11.78 -15.02 -0.97
N PHE A 391 10.50 -15.05 -1.34
CA PHE A 391 9.38 -14.68 -0.48
C PHE A 391 8.51 -15.91 -0.20
N ASP A 392 8.23 -16.18 1.07
CA ASP A 392 7.55 -17.41 1.51
C ASP A 392 6.04 -17.24 1.71
N PHE A 393 5.26 -17.91 0.86
CA PHE A 393 3.79 -17.89 0.90
C PHE A 393 3.18 -19.11 1.63
N LYS A 394 3.99 -20.08 2.02
CA LYS A 394 3.62 -21.41 2.57
C LYS A 394 2.80 -21.38 3.88
N SER A 395 2.78 -20.26 4.60
CA SER A 395 2.30 -20.17 5.99
C SER A 395 1.10 -19.25 6.20
N THR A 396 0.32 -18.98 5.15
CA THR A 396 -0.75 -17.98 5.20
C THR A 396 -2.12 -18.66 5.22
N PRO A 397 -2.82 -18.68 6.37
CA PRO A 397 -4.00 -19.53 6.56
C PRO A 397 -5.24 -19.00 5.83
N ASP A 398 -5.24 -17.72 5.43
CA ASP A 398 -6.36 -17.07 4.77
C ASP A 398 -5.91 -16.26 3.53
N PRO A 399 -6.85 -15.97 2.62
CA PRO A 399 -6.58 -15.17 1.43
C PRO A 399 -6.01 -13.78 1.71
N GLU A 400 -6.37 -13.11 2.81
CA GLU A 400 -5.96 -11.73 3.11
C GLU A 400 -4.49 -11.66 3.54
N GLY A 401 -4.00 -12.60 4.33
CA GLY A 401 -2.59 -12.66 4.65
C GLY A 401 -1.72 -12.97 3.41
N LEU A 402 -2.24 -13.75 2.45
CA LEU A 402 -1.54 -14.01 1.19
C LEU A 402 -1.36 -12.72 0.37
N VAL A 403 -2.36 -11.82 0.39
CA VAL A 403 -2.28 -10.49 -0.23
C VAL A 403 -1.15 -9.67 0.38
N GLU A 404 -1.08 -9.66 1.70
CA GLU A 404 -0.11 -8.84 2.44
C GLU A 404 1.32 -9.26 2.10
N LYS A 405 1.60 -10.55 2.18
CA LYS A 405 2.90 -11.09 1.78
C LYS A 405 3.23 -10.82 0.31
N PHE A 406 2.23 -10.84 -0.57
CA PHE A 406 2.43 -10.59 -1.99
C PHE A 406 2.78 -9.13 -2.24
N PHE A 407 2.07 -8.22 -1.55
CA PHE A 407 2.35 -6.79 -1.59
C PHE A 407 3.75 -6.50 -1.05
N ASP A 408 4.10 -7.05 0.11
CA ASP A 408 5.41 -6.87 0.73
C ASP A 408 6.54 -7.40 -0.15
N ALA A 409 6.33 -8.59 -0.74
CA ALA A 409 7.27 -9.19 -1.70
C ALA A 409 7.49 -8.28 -2.91
N THR A 410 6.40 -7.74 -3.45
CA THR A 410 6.43 -6.84 -4.60
C THR A 410 7.17 -5.54 -4.26
N CYS A 411 6.83 -4.91 -3.13
CA CYS A 411 7.45 -3.66 -2.68
C CYS A 411 8.94 -3.86 -2.38
N SER A 412 9.29 -4.93 -1.67
CA SER A 412 10.67 -5.31 -1.36
C SER A 412 11.49 -5.55 -2.63
N ALA A 413 10.92 -6.25 -3.61
CA ALA A 413 11.56 -6.50 -4.90
C ALA A 413 11.91 -5.19 -5.63
N ILE A 414 10.98 -4.24 -5.62
CA ILE A 414 11.17 -2.95 -6.26
C ILE A 414 12.21 -2.11 -5.55
N ASN A 415 12.09 -1.97 -4.22
CA ASN A 415 13.04 -1.19 -3.44
C ASN A 415 14.47 -1.73 -3.59
N THR A 416 14.62 -3.05 -3.61
CA THR A 416 15.91 -3.71 -3.85
C THR A 416 16.45 -3.37 -5.25
N ALA A 417 15.61 -3.48 -6.29
CA ALA A 417 16.01 -3.19 -7.66
C ALA A 417 16.37 -1.70 -7.89
N ILE A 418 15.73 -0.77 -7.16
CA ILE A 418 16.10 0.65 -7.16
C ILE A 418 17.44 0.85 -6.49
N THR A 419 17.64 0.28 -5.30
CA THR A 419 18.86 0.45 -4.51
C THR A 419 20.08 -0.09 -5.25
N LEU A 420 19.94 -1.20 -5.97
CA LEU A 420 21.02 -1.76 -6.80
C LEU A 420 21.40 -0.89 -8.01
N ARG A 421 20.64 0.16 -8.33
CA ARG A 421 20.93 1.10 -9.42
C ARG A 421 21.78 2.28 -8.94
N GLU A 422 21.63 2.68 -7.68
CA GLU A 422 22.45 3.72 -7.03
C GLU A 422 23.82 3.16 -6.65
#